data_AF-A0A653DDD6-F1
#
_entry.id   AF-A0A653DDD6-F1
#
_cell.length_a   1.000
_cell.length_b   1.000
_cell.length_c   1.000
_cell.angle_alpha   90.00
_cell.angle_beta   90.00
_cell.angle_gamma   90.00
#
_symmetry.space_group_name_H-M   'P 1'
#
loop_
_entity.id
_entity.type
_entity.pdbx_description
1 polymer ?
#
loop_
_entity_poly.entity_id
_entity_poly.type
_entity_poly.pdbx_seq_one_letter_code
_entity_poly.pdbx_strand_id
1 'polypeptide(L)'
;MVMRRKEAKDYGTKKMIEGVFKTGDNCLIIEDVITSGSSILETVDDLTAEGIKCSEAVVLLNREQGGTEFLKQNGINVHSLLNLTDLMRYLQEEGCVDQKTVNKVSDYLQTTQIDQKALAKSLSKDRLHLSFAERAKVAKNPVAAQLFQIMATKETTLCLAADVTDATALLNLAEQAGPHICALKTHIDIVDDFHRNLITPLQEIAKRHNFVLFEDRKFCDIGKTIELQYSKGMYKISSWAQLVTAHALLGK
;
A
#
# COMPACT_ATOMS: atom_id res chain seq x y z
N MET A 1 6.25 24.50 -16.14
CA MET A 1 6.03 23.56 -15.03
C MET A 1 5.51 22.27 -15.63
N VAL A 2 6.16 21.15 -15.32
CA VAL A 2 5.71 19.81 -15.71
C VAL A 2 5.23 19.08 -14.45
N MET A 3 4.24 18.22 -14.59
CA MET A 3 3.67 17.46 -13.48
C MET A 3 3.66 15.97 -13.83
N ARG A 4 4.25 15.15 -12.97
CA ARG A 4 4.17 13.69 -13.04
C ARG A 4 2.82 13.23 -12.49
N ARG A 5 2.09 12.42 -13.25
CA ARG A 5 0.86 11.77 -12.79
C ARG A 5 1.21 10.53 -11.96
N LYS A 6 0.34 10.18 -11.00
CA LYS A 6 0.45 8.90 -10.27
C LYS A 6 0.14 7.69 -11.17
N GLU A 7 -0.71 7.88 -12.17
CA GLU A 7 -1.14 6.82 -13.11
C GLU A 7 -1.28 7.40 -14.53
N ALA A 8 -0.92 6.57 -15.53
CA ALA A 8 -1.10 6.87 -16.93
C ALA A 8 -2.60 6.98 -17.28
N LYS A 9 -2.95 7.77 -18.30
CA LYS A 9 -4.33 7.80 -18.80
C LYS A 9 -4.66 6.48 -19.52
N ASP A 10 -5.80 5.89 -19.21
CA ASP A 10 -6.33 4.71 -19.91
C ASP A 10 -6.73 5.02 -21.37
N TYR A 11 -7.07 6.28 -21.66
CA TYR A 11 -7.47 6.75 -22.99
C TYR A 11 -6.69 8.03 -23.39
N GLY A 12 -6.32 8.14 -24.68
CA GLY A 12 -5.54 9.27 -25.22
C GLY A 12 -4.03 8.97 -25.33
N THR A 13 -3.18 9.99 -25.19
CA THR A 13 -1.72 9.91 -25.47
C THR A 13 -0.90 9.06 -24.47
N LYS A 14 -1.54 8.46 -23.44
CA LYS A 14 -0.91 7.62 -22.39
C LYS A 14 0.32 8.24 -21.68
N LYS A 15 0.45 9.56 -21.70
CA LYS A 15 1.61 10.26 -21.14
C LYS A 15 1.57 10.28 -19.61
N MET A 16 2.72 10.01 -18.99
CA MET A 16 2.96 10.12 -17.54
C MET A 16 3.25 11.56 -17.09
N ILE A 17 3.76 12.39 -18.00
CA ILE A 17 4.16 13.78 -17.75
C ILE A 17 3.21 14.73 -18.48
N GLU A 18 2.61 15.65 -17.73
CA GLU A 18 1.76 16.72 -18.24
C GLU A 18 2.54 18.04 -18.23
N GLY A 19 2.33 18.89 -19.24
CA GLY A 19 2.97 20.19 -19.37
C GLY A 19 3.61 20.41 -20.74
N VAL A 20 4.22 21.58 -20.91
CA VAL A 20 4.93 21.96 -22.14
C VAL A 20 6.43 21.83 -21.88
N PHE A 21 7.07 20.96 -22.65
CA PHE A 21 8.51 20.70 -22.60
C PHE A 21 9.01 20.24 -23.97
N LYS A 22 10.33 20.27 -24.16
CA LYS A 22 11.02 19.73 -25.32
C LYS A 22 12.09 18.74 -24.87
N THR A 23 12.36 17.75 -25.73
CA THR A 23 13.51 16.85 -25.52
C THR A 23 14.79 17.67 -25.41
N GLY A 24 15.58 17.38 -24.38
CA GLY A 24 16.81 18.08 -24.03
C GLY A 24 16.66 19.23 -23.03
N ASP A 25 15.42 19.62 -22.68
CA ASP A 25 15.18 20.62 -21.63
C ASP A 25 15.73 20.16 -20.28
N ASN A 26 16.16 21.12 -19.46
CA ASN A 26 16.53 20.87 -18.07
C ASN A 26 15.30 21.08 -17.18
N CYS A 27 15.08 20.18 -16.22
CA CYS A 27 14.00 20.29 -15.25
C CYS A 27 14.55 20.15 -13.82
N LEU A 28 14.19 21.12 -12.98
CA LEU A 28 14.46 21.11 -11.54
C LEU A 28 13.29 20.41 -10.84
N ILE A 29 13.59 19.41 -10.02
CA ILE A 29 12.57 18.78 -9.16
C ILE A 29 12.32 19.66 -7.94
N ILE A 30 11.06 19.87 -7.59
CA ILE A 30 10.65 20.59 -6.38
C ILE A 30 9.76 19.65 -5.57
N GLU A 31 10.17 19.35 -4.34
CA GLU A 31 9.45 18.46 -3.42
C GLU A 31 9.31 19.10 -2.03
N ASP A 32 8.29 18.71 -1.28
CA ASP A 32 8.05 19.23 0.06
C ASP A 32 8.98 18.57 1.09
N VAL A 33 9.09 17.25 1.07
CA VAL A 33 9.81 16.48 2.08
C VAL A 33 10.55 15.33 1.43
N ILE A 34 11.82 15.17 1.78
CA ILE A 34 12.61 13.99 1.40
C ILE A 34 12.88 13.11 2.62
N THR A 35 12.63 11.81 2.45
CA THR A 35 13.08 10.75 3.36
C THR A 35 14.10 9.86 2.66
N SER A 36 13.64 8.91 1.84
CA SER A 36 14.50 7.97 1.12
C SER A 36 15.00 8.46 -0.23
N GLY A 37 14.38 9.49 -0.79
CA GLY A 37 14.66 9.97 -2.15
C GLY A 37 14.05 9.12 -3.27
N SER A 38 13.36 8.02 -2.97
CA SER A 38 12.84 7.09 -4.00
C SER A 38 11.82 7.75 -4.95
N SER A 39 10.90 8.57 -4.43
CA SER A 39 9.91 9.30 -5.23
C SER A 39 10.56 10.27 -6.24
N ILE A 40 11.62 10.95 -5.82
CA ILE A 40 12.38 11.86 -6.67
C ILE A 40 13.07 11.07 -7.78
N LEU A 41 13.72 9.95 -7.45
CA LEU A 41 14.40 9.11 -8.43
C LEU A 41 13.42 8.57 -9.49
N GLU A 42 12.29 8.01 -9.06
CA GLU A 42 11.25 7.54 -10.00
C GLU A 42 10.75 8.67 -10.92
N THR A 43 10.62 9.88 -10.39
CA THR A 43 10.21 11.05 -11.18
C THR A 43 11.28 11.46 -12.19
N VAL A 44 12.55 11.40 -11.79
CA VAL A 44 13.69 11.64 -12.69
C VAL A 44 13.76 10.59 -13.80
N ASP A 45 13.52 9.32 -13.48
CA ASP A 45 13.50 8.24 -14.46
C ASP A 45 12.39 8.46 -15.52
N ASP A 46 11.18 8.80 -15.08
CA ASP A 46 10.05 9.09 -15.98
C ASP A 46 10.31 10.33 -16.86
N LEU A 47 10.91 11.38 -16.31
CA LEU A 47 11.27 12.59 -17.07
C LEU A 47 12.40 12.31 -18.07
N THR A 48 13.38 11.49 -17.67
CA THR A 48 14.51 11.10 -18.52
C THR A 48 14.05 10.23 -19.68
N ALA A 49 13.05 9.36 -19.47
CA ALA A 49 12.42 8.57 -20.53
C ALA A 49 11.74 9.44 -21.61
N GLU A 50 11.23 10.62 -21.24
CA GLU A 50 10.69 11.63 -22.15
C GLU A 50 11.79 12.57 -22.72
N GLY A 51 13.06 12.30 -22.41
CA GLY A 51 14.23 13.03 -22.89
C GLY A 51 14.49 14.35 -22.17
N ILE A 52 13.92 14.56 -20.99
CA ILE A 52 14.18 15.73 -20.14
C ILE A 52 15.36 15.42 -19.22
N LYS A 53 16.28 16.37 -19.04
CA LYS A 53 17.44 16.24 -18.15
C LYS A 53 17.08 16.70 -16.74
N CYS A 54 17.27 15.84 -15.75
CA CYS A 54 17.06 16.16 -14.35
C CYS A 54 18.25 15.73 -13.51
N SER A 55 19.04 16.69 -13.03
CA SER A 55 20.19 16.45 -12.14
C SER A 55 20.10 17.19 -10.81
N GLU A 56 19.06 18.00 -10.61
CA GLU A 56 18.91 18.87 -9.45
C GLU A 56 17.52 18.71 -8.83
N ALA A 57 17.47 18.71 -7.50
CA ALA A 57 16.24 18.71 -6.73
C ALA A 57 16.33 19.75 -5.60
N VAL A 58 15.29 20.57 -5.43
CA VAL A 58 15.11 21.44 -4.28
C VAL A 58 14.02 20.86 -3.39
N VAL A 59 14.31 20.72 -2.11
CA VAL A 59 13.39 20.15 -1.12
C VAL A 59 13.20 21.12 0.04
N LEU A 60 11.97 21.29 0.50
CA LEU A 60 11.69 22.16 1.65
C LEU A 60 12.27 21.56 2.94
N LEU A 61 12.00 20.29 3.24
CA LEU A 61 12.47 19.60 4.44
C LEU A 61 13.17 18.27 4.14
N ASN A 62 14.44 18.15 4.52
CA ASN A 62 15.16 16.89 4.55
C ASN A 62 15.00 16.22 5.91
N ARG A 63 14.40 15.02 5.92
CA ARG A 63 14.23 14.21 7.14
C ARG A 63 15.48 13.45 7.57
N GLU A 64 16.61 13.61 6.87
CA GLU A 64 17.92 13.05 7.27
C GLU A 64 17.93 11.53 7.42
N GLN A 65 17.16 10.84 6.58
CA GLN A 65 17.07 9.38 6.57
C GLN A 65 17.96 8.74 5.49
N GLY A 66 18.86 9.51 4.85
CA GLY A 66 19.81 9.04 3.83
C GLY A 66 19.42 9.31 2.37
N GLY A 67 18.33 10.05 2.14
CA GLY A 67 17.81 10.33 0.79
C GLY A 67 18.75 11.17 -0.07
N THR A 68 19.48 12.11 0.53
CA THR A 68 20.46 12.97 -0.16
C THR A 68 21.61 12.14 -0.73
N GLU A 69 22.20 11.26 0.06
CA GLU A 69 23.29 10.38 -0.36
C GLU A 69 22.81 9.41 -1.44
N PHE A 70 21.61 8.84 -1.25
CA PHE A 70 21.00 7.94 -2.23
C PHE A 70 20.79 8.62 -3.58
N LEU A 71 20.21 9.83 -3.60
CA LEU A 71 19.99 10.57 -4.85
C LEU A 71 21.29 11.01 -5.50
N LYS A 72 22.30 11.40 -4.71
CA LYS A 72 23.62 11.77 -5.22
C LYS A 72 24.32 10.59 -5.93
N GLN A 73 24.19 9.38 -5.40
CA GLN A 73 24.68 8.16 -6.06
C GLN A 73 24.00 7.90 -7.41
N ASN A 74 22.78 8.40 -7.59
CA ASN A 74 22.01 8.32 -8.84
C ASN A 74 22.13 9.60 -9.70
N GLY A 75 23.13 10.46 -9.43
CA GLY A 75 23.42 11.63 -10.25
C GLY A 75 22.51 12.85 -10.01
N ILE A 76 21.78 12.86 -8.89
CA ILE A 76 20.85 13.94 -8.53
C ILE A 76 21.39 14.69 -7.30
N ASN A 77 21.68 15.98 -7.46
CA ASN A 77 22.06 16.84 -6.36
C ASN A 77 20.82 17.40 -5.65
N VAL A 78 20.75 17.23 -4.34
CA VAL A 78 19.63 17.71 -3.52
C VAL A 78 20.04 18.95 -2.74
N HIS A 79 19.21 19.99 -2.82
CA HIS A 79 19.32 21.22 -2.05
C HIS A 79 18.13 21.30 -1.10
N SER A 80 18.38 21.16 0.19
CA SER A 80 17.33 21.24 1.22
C SER A 80 17.30 22.62 1.86
N LEU A 81 16.11 23.22 2.03
CA LEU A 81 15.97 24.48 2.77
C LEU A 81 16.17 24.27 4.28
N LEU A 82 15.60 23.19 4.83
CA LEU A 82 15.70 22.81 6.24
C LEU A 82 16.03 21.33 6.37
N ASN A 83 16.83 20.97 7.37
CA ASN A 83 16.92 19.60 7.84
C ASN A 83 16.03 19.39 9.07
N LEU A 84 15.65 18.15 9.37
CA LEU A 84 14.84 17.83 10.55
C LEU A 84 15.57 18.22 11.85
N THR A 85 16.89 18.03 11.90
CA THR A 85 17.71 18.49 13.03
C THR A 85 17.68 20.01 13.19
N ASP A 86 17.76 20.76 12.08
CA ASP A 86 17.63 22.23 12.12
C ASP A 86 16.24 22.65 12.62
N LEU A 87 15.18 22.01 12.10
CA LEU A 87 13.80 22.27 12.50
C LEU A 87 13.57 21.98 13.99
N MET A 88 14.08 20.86 14.51
CA MET A 88 13.94 20.51 15.94
C MET A 88 14.69 21.50 16.82
N ARG A 89 15.89 21.95 16.41
CA ARG A 89 16.64 22.99 17.13
C ARG A 89 15.81 24.29 17.20
N TYR A 90 15.30 24.78 16.07
CA TYR A 90 14.52 26.03 16.05
C TYR A 90 13.24 25.93 16.89
N LEU A 91 12.51 24.82 16.79
CA LEU A 91 11.30 24.62 17.59
C LEU A 91 11.61 24.54 19.10
N GLN A 92 12.79 24.03 19.48
CA GLN A 92 13.21 24.00 20.86
C GLN A 92 13.60 25.39 21.37
N GLU A 93 14.35 26.16 20.57
CA GLU A 93 14.73 27.54 20.88
C GLU A 93 13.50 28.45 21.08
N GLU A 94 12.44 28.24 20.29
CA GLU A 94 11.17 28.95 20.41
C GLU A 94 10.23 28.37 21.48
N GLY A 95 10.67 27.36 22.24
CA GLY A 95 9.87 26.74 23.30
C GLY A 95 8.63 25.97 22.80
N CYS A 96 8.55 25.67 21.51
CA CYS A 96 7.46 24.91 20.89
C CYS A 96 7.57 23.40 21.18
N VAL A 97 8.79 22.90 21.42
CA VAL A 97 9.04 21.50 21.81
C VAL A 97 10.02 21.44 22.98
N ASP A 98 9.90 20.38 23.79
CA ASP A 98 10.82 20.12 24.91
C ASP A 98 12.06 19.31 24.47
N GLN A 99 13.11 19.33 25.30
CA GLN A 99 14.32 18.55 25.06
C GLN A 99 14.03 17.05 24.92
N LYS A 100 12.99 16.55 25.61
CA LYS A 100 12.58 15.14 25.53
C LYS A 100 12.12 14.77 24.12
N THR A 101 11.38 15.65 23.45
CA THR A 101 10.92 15.47 22.07
C THR A 101 12.09 15.52 21.10
N VAL A 102 13.02 16.47 21.27
CA VAL A 102 14.25 16.54 20.47
C VAL A 102 15.07 15.24 20.58
N ASN A 103 15.24 14.70 21.79
CA ASN A 103 15.95 13.45 22.01
C ASN A 103 15.25 12.27 21.31
N LYS A 104 13.91 12.16 21.41
CA LYS A 104 13.16 11.12 20.71
C LYS A 104 13.34 11.17 19.20
N VAL A 105 13.36 12.37 18.62
CA VAL A 105 13.57 12.54 17.17
C VAL A 105 14.99 12.16 16.79
N SER A 106 16.00 12.53 17.60
CA SER A 106 17.38 12.08 17.41
C SER A 106 17.50 10.55 17.43
N ASP A 107 16.89 9.88 18.42
CA ASP A 107 16.89 8.41 18.50
C ASP A 107 16.18 7.77 17.30
N TYR A 108 15.08 8.37 16.85
CA TYR A 108 14.38 7.96 15.64
C TYR A 108 15.28 8.07 14.40
N LEU A 109 16.02 9.16 14.24
CA LEU A 109 16.94 9.34 13.10
C LEU A 109 18.06 8.29 13.08
N GLN A 110 18.61 7.93 14.23
CA GLN A 110 19.64 6.89 14.32
C GLN A 110 19.12 5.50 13.92
N THR A 111 17.83 5.22 14.17
CA THR A 111 17.22 3.92 13.92
C THR A 111 16.52 3.79 12.56
N THR A 112 16.36 4.90 11.83
CA THR A 112 15.58 4.94 10.57
C THR A 112 16.36 5.40 9.35
N GLN A 113 17.66 5.12 9.33
CA GLN A 113 18.50 5.28 8.14
C GLN A 113 18.13 4.26 7.06
N ILE A 114 18.18 4.68 5.79
CA ILE A 114 17.98 3.78 4.65
C ILE A 114 19.04 2.68 4.66
N ASP A 115 18.60 1.43 4.60
CA ASP A 115 19.45 0.33 4.17
C ASP A 115 19.58 0.36 2.64
N GLN A 116 20.72 0.86 2.16
CA GLN A 116 21.03 0.96 0.73
C GLN A 116 20.97 -0.41 0.02
N LYS A 117 21.29 -1.52 0.72
CA LYS A 117 21.20 -2.88 0.15
C LYS A 117 19.74 -3.31 0.00
N ALA A 118 18.88 -3.00 0.97
CA ALA A 118 17.46 -3.29 0.89
C ALA A 118 16.77 -2.46 -0.20
N LEU A 119 17.13 -1.18 -0.34
CA LEU A 119 16.57 -0.30 -1.36
C LEU A 119 16.99 -0.70 -2.78
N ALA A 120 18.27 -0.98 -3.02
CA ALA A 120 18.74 -1.51 -4.30
C ALA A 120 18.09 -2.87 -4.66
N LYS A 121 17.84 -3.72 -3.66
CA LYS A 121 17.10 -4.99 -3.83
C LYS A 121 15.61 -4.79 -4.11
N SER A 122 15.01 -3.72 -3.58
CA SER A 122 13.62 -3.33 -3.84
C SER A 122 13.43 -2.73 -5.23
N LEU A 123 14.41 -1.95 -5.71
CA LEU A 123 14.41 -1.36 -7.05
C LEU A 123 14.71 -2.38 -8.16
N SER A 124 15.46 -3.44 -7.85
CA SER A 124 15.87 -4.48 -8.82
C SER A 124 14.90 -5.67 -8.97
N LYS A 125 13.87 -5.76 -8.13
CA LYS A 125 12.82 -6.78 -8.24
C LYS A 125 11.47 -6.10 -8.13
N ASP A 126 10.96 -5.61 -9.25
CA ASP A 126 9.57 -5.25 -9.32
C ASP A 126 8.74 -6.51 -9.06
N ARG A 127 8.19 -6.60 -7.85
CA ARG A 127 7.30 -7.66 -7.40
C ARG A 127 6.09 -7.82 -8.33
N LEU A 128 5.74 -6.78 -9.11
CA LEU A 128 4.66 -6.80 -10.07
C LEU A 128 5.00 -7.60 -11.33
N HIS A 129 6.29 -7.79 -11.62
CA HIS A 129 6.75 -8.65 -12.72
C HIS A 129 6.90 -10.12 -12.32
N LEU A 130 6.87 -10.44 -11.02
CA LEU A 130 6.85 -11.82 -10.57
C LEU A 130 5.47 -12.46 -10.81
N SER A 131 5.48 -13.71 -11.27
CA SER A 131 4.26 -14.51 -11.35
C SER A 131 3.62 -14.69 -9.98
N PHE A 132 2.31 -14.98 -9.92
CA PHE A 132 1.65 -15.25 -8.64
C PHE A 132 2.29 -16.45 -7.91
N ALA A 133 2.74 -17.48 -8.63
CA ALA A 133 3.43 -18.62 -8.02
C ALA A 133 4.77 -18.22 -7.34
N GLU A 134 5.53 -17.31 -7.93
CA GLU A 134 6.76 -16.80 -7.32
C GLU A 134 6.47 -15.87 -6.14
N ARG A 135 5.45 -15.02 -6.25
CA ARG A 135 4.97 -14.16 -5.17
C ARG A 135 4.51 -14.97 -3.96
N ALA A 136 3.87 -16.12 -4.18
CA ALA A 136 3.47 -17.04 -3.12
C ALA A 136 4.66 -17.54 -2.29
N LYS A 137 5.79 -17.87 -2.95
CA LYS A 137 7.01 -18.38 -2.29
C LYS A 137 7.71 -17.35 -1.39
N VAL A 138 7.57 -16.07 -1.72
CA VAL A 138 8.24 -14.97 -0.99
C VAL A 138 7.31 -14.18 -0.07
N ALA A 139 6.01 -14.47 -0.09
CA ALA A 139 5.02 -13.79 0.74
C ALA A 139 5.25 -14.10 2.23
N LYS A 140 5.42 -13.03 3.03
CA LYS A 140 5.56 -13.15 4.50
C LYS A 140 4.23 -13.47 5.19
N ASN A 141 3.12 -13.00 4.63
CA ASN A 141 1.79 -13.24 5.17
C ASN A 141 1.23 -14.57 4.60
N PRO A 142 0.85 -15.55 5.44
CA PRO A 142 0.35 -16.85 4.98
C PRO A 142 -0.92 -16.77 4.12
N VAL A 143 -1.85 -15.86 4.44
CA VAL A 143 -3.08 -15.65 3.66
C VAL A 143 -2.75 -15.05 2.30
N ALA A 144 -1.78 -14.13 2.22
CA ALA A 144 -1.31 -13.61 0.94
C ALA A 144 -0.64 -14.70 0.09
N ALA A 145 0.18 -15.58 0.71
CA ALA A 145 0.78 -16.72 0.04
C ALA A 145 -0.28 -17.68 -0.52
N GLN A 146 -1.30 -18.00 0.28
CA GLN A 146 -2.45 -18.81 -0.13
C GLN A 146 -3.21 -18.17 -1.30
N LEU A 147 -3.52 -16.87 -1.21
CA LEU A 147 -4.25 -16.15 -2.26
C LEU A 147 -3.48 -16.18 -3.58
N PHE A 148 -2.17 -15.91 -3.56
CA PHE A 148 -1.34 -16.01 -4.76
C PHE A 148 -1.29 -17.43 -5.33
N GLN A 149 -1.24 -18.45 -4.47
CA GLN A 149 -1.31 -19.84 -4.92
C GLN A 149 -2.64 -20.15 -5.60
N ILE A 150 -3.76 -19.67 -5.05
CA ILE A 150 -5.09 -19.81 -5.65
C ILE A 150 -5.13 -19.14 -7.02
N MET A 151 -4.67 -17.89 -7.11
CA MET A 151 -4.65 -17.12 -8.35
C MET A 151 -3.79 -17.79 -9.43
N ALA A 152 -2.66 -18.37 -9.05
CA ALA A 152 -1.79 -19.11 -9.96
C ALA A 152 -2.42 -20.42 -10.43
N THR A 153 -3.00 -21.21 -9.51
CA THR A 153 -3.57 -22.53 -9.84
C THR A 153 -4.86 -22.43 -10.64
N LYS A 154 -5.71 -21.44 -10.34
CA LYS A 154 -7.03 -21.28 -10.96
C LYS A 154 -7.04 -20.26 -12.10
N GLU A 155 -5.89 -19.64 -12.40
CA GLU A 155 -5.75 -18.61 -13.42
C GLU A 155 -6.79 -17.49 -13.30
N THR A 156 -7.09 -17.08 -12.06
CA THR A 156 -8.11 -16.05 -11.77
C THR A 156 -7.60 -15.03 -10.78
N THR A 157 -7.89 -13.77 -11.08
CA THR A 157 -7.69 -12.63 -10.16
C THR A 157 -9.04 -12.05 -9.71
N LEU A 158 -10.14 -12.72 -10.03
CA LEU A 158 -11.49 -12.23 -9.75
C LEU A 158 -11.84 -12.40 -8.28
N CYS A 159 -12.12 -11.28 -7.62
CA CYS A 159 -12.80 -11.24 -6.33
C CYS A 159 -14.27 -10.89 -6.59
N LEU A 160 -15.19 -11.80 -6.23
CA LEU A 160 -16.62 -11.54 -6.38
C LEU A 160 -17.17 -10.82 -5.15
N ALA A 161 -17.83 -9.68 -5.36
CA ALA A 161 -18.66 -9.04 -4.36
C ALA A 161 -20.04 -9.72 -4.32
N ALA A 162 -20.28 -10.56 -3.30
CA ALA A 162 -21.51 -11.31 -3.12
C ALA A 162 -22.53 -10.49 -2.29
N ASP A 163 -22.95 -9.36 -2.83
CA ASP A 163 -23.84 -8.41 -2.15
C ASP A 163 -25.31 -8.81 -2.32
N VAL A 164 -25.68 -9.95 -1.71
CA VAL A 164 -27.06 -10.49 -1.65
C VAL A 164 -27.56 -10.52 -0.21
N THR A 165 -28.86 -10.38 -0.01
CA THR A 165 -29.46 -10.27 1.34
C THR A 165 -30.05 -11.57 1.88
N ASP A 166 -30.08 -12.64 1.07
CA ASP A 166 -30.61 -13.96 1.45
C ASP A 166 -29.48 -14.99 1.57
N ALA A 167 -29.49 -15.77 2.65
CA ALA A 167 -28.45 -16.76 2.96
C ALA A 167 -28.37 -17.87 1.91
N THR A 168 -29.52 -18.30 1.37
CA THR A 168 -29.56 -19.33 0.32
C THR A 168 -28.99 -18.80 -1.00
N ALA A 169 -29.33 -17.55 -1.36
CA ALA A 169 -28.77 -16.87 -2.51
C ALA A 169 -27.24 -16.72 -2.38
N LEU A 170 -26.73 -16.39 -1.19
CA LEU A 170 -25.29 -16.28 -0.93
C LEU A 170 -24.58 -17.62 -1.16
N LEU A 171 -25.10 -18.72 -0.61
CA LEU A 171 -24.53 -20.05 -0.81
C LEU A 171 -24.59 -20.49 -2.26
N ASN A 172 -25.71 -20.28 -2.94
CA ASN A 172 -25.88 -20.63 -4.35
C ASN A 172 -24.92 -19.84 -5.25
N LEU A 173 -24.73 -18.55 -4.97
CA LEU A 173 -23.79 -17.71 -5.69
C LEU A 173 -22.35 -18.16 -5.45
N ALA A 174 -21.99 -18.47 -4.21
CA ALA A 174 -20.67 -18.98 -3.85
C ALA A 174 -20.36 -20.33 -4.53
N GLU A 175 -21.35 -21.23 -4.62
CA GLU A 175 -21.21 -22.52 -5.30
C GLU A 175 -21.00 -22.35 -6.81
N GLN A 176 -21.76 -21.47 -7.45
CA GLN A 176 -21.67 -21.22 -8.90
C GLN A 176 -20.41 -20.46 -9.30
N ALA A 177 -20.06 -19.41 -8.56
CA ALA A 177 -18.89 -18.59 -8.83
C ALA A 177 -17.58 -19.24 -8.36
N GLY A 178 -17.68 -20.16 -7.38
CA GLY A 178 -16.56 -20.79 -6.71
C GLY A 178 -15.42 -21.20 -7.64
N PRO A 179 -15.66 -21.97 -8.72
CA PRO A 179 -14.61 -22.39 -9.65
C PRO A 179 -13.83 -21.25 -10.32
N HIS A 180 -14.41 -20.05 -10.43
CA HIS A 180 -13.90 -18.94 -11.24
C HIS A 180 -13.29 -17.79 -10.44
N ILE A 181 -13.39 -17.81 -9.11
CA ILE A 181 -12.95 -16.70 -8.24
C ILE A 181 -11.75 -17.09 -7.38
N CYS A 182 -10.90 -16.12 -7.03
CA CYS A 182 -9.85 -16.32 -6.02
C CYS A 182 -10.32 -15.91 -4.61
N ALA A 183 -11.32 -15.03 -4.54
CA ALA A 183 -11.90 -14.54 -3.29
C ALA A 183 -13.40 -14.28 -3.44
N LEU A 184 -14.15 -14.52 -2.36
CA LEU A 184 -15.55 -14.13 -2.23
C LEU A 184 -15.64 -13.07 -1.12
N LYS A 185 -16.02 -11.85 -1.51
CA LYS A 185 -16.24 -10.72 -0.62
C LYS A 185 -17.69 -10.73 -0.13
N THR A 186 -17.89 -10.65 1.17
CA THR A 186 -19.21 -10.57 1.81
C THR A 186 -19.42 -9.24 2.51
N HIS A 187 -20.70 -8.88 2.67
CA HIS A 187 -21.19 -8.01 3.73
C HIS A 187 -22.15 -8.86 4.57
N ILE A 188 -21.63 -9.54 5.59
CA ILE A 188 -22.49 -10.50 6.33
C ILE A 188 -23.62 -9.80 7.10
N ASP A 189 -23.46 -8.50 7.35
CA ASP A 189 -24.40 -7.65 8.06
C ASP A 189 -25.62 -7.21 7.23
N ILE A 190 -25.63 -7.45 5.91
CA ILE A 190 -26.80 -7.20 5.06
C ILE A 190 -27.64 -8.47 4.78
N VAL A 191 -27.25 -9.62 5.33
CA VAL A 191 -27.99 -10.89 5.16
C VAL A 191 -29.14 -10.94 6.19
N ASP A 192 -30.37 -10.80 5.71
CA ASP A 192 -31.59 -10.65 6.50
C ASP A 192 -31.86 -11.88 7.40
N ASP A 193 -31.62 -13.08 6.87
CA ASP A 193 -31.86 -14.37 7.51
C ASP A 193 -30.58 -15.02 8.08
N PHE A 194 -29.59 -14.18 8.44
CA PHE A 194 -28.34 -14.67 9.01
C PHE A 194 -28.56 -15.55 10.24
N HIS A 195 -27.94 -16.73 10.21
CA HIS A 195 -27.84 -17.63 11.34
C HIS A 195 -26.45 -18.27 11.36
N ARG A 196 -25.92 -18.60 12.54
CA ARG A 196 -24.52 -19.05 12.67
C ARG A 196 -24.19 -20.31 11.86
N ASN A 197 -25.17 -21.16 11.59
CA ASN A 197 -24.96 -22.38 10.80
C ASN A 197 -24.75 -22.10 9.30
N LEU A 198 -25.00 -20.87 8.82
CA LEU A 198 -24.68 -20.43 7.45
C LEU A 198 -23.17 -20.47 7.16
N ILE A 199 -22.36 -20.18 8.18
CA ILE A 199 -20.91 -20.02 8.03
C ILE A 199 -20.23 -21.34 7.65
N THR A 200 -20.65 -22.45 8.24
CA THR A 200 -20.01 -23.75 7.98
C THR A 200 -20.15 -24.18 6.51
N PRO A 201 -21.35 -24.19 5.89
CA PRO A 201 -21.50 -24.44 4.46
C PRO A 201 -20.68 -23.47 3.60
N LEU A 202 -20.66 -22.17 3.92
CA LEU A 202 -19.88 -21.19 3.16
C LEU A 202 -18.37 -21.50 3.20
N GLN A 203 -17.84 -21.92 4.35
CA GLN A 203 -16.45 -22.37 4.49
C GLN A 203 -16.18 -23.68 3.73
N GLU A 204 -17.14 -24.61 3.70
CA GLU A 204 -17.03 -25.85 2.94
C GLU A 204 -16.97 -25.59 1.43
N ILE A 205 -17.81 -24.67 0.93
CA ILE A 205 -17.79 -24.22 -0.47
C ILE A 205 -16.43 -23.57 -0.80
N ALA A 206 -15.96 -22.66 0.06
CA ALA A 206 -14.66 -21.99 -0.10
C ALA A 206 -13.49 -22.99 -0.15
N LYS A 207 -13.51 -24.00 0.73
CA LYS A 207 -12.51 -25.07 0.75
C LYS A 207 -12.58 -25.95 -0.49
N ARG A 208 -13.79 -26.34 -0.92
CA ARG A 208 -14.03 -27.22 -2.07
C ARG A 208 -13.58 -26.58 -3.38
N HIS A 209 -13.95 -25.31 -3.58
CA HIS A 209 -13.63 -24.56 -4.80
C HIS A 209 -12.35 -23.75 -4.70
N ASN A 210 -11.64 -23.84 -3.56
CA ASN A 210 -10.35 -23.20 -3.31
C ASN A 210 -10.37 -21.68 -3.58
N PHE A 211 -11.13 -20.94 -2.78
CA PHE A 211 -11.12 -19.47 -2.74
C PHE A 211 -11.08 -18.98 -1.29
N VAL A 212 -10.69 -17.72 -1.06
CA VAL A 212 -10.70 -17.11 0.28
C VAL A 212 -12.00 -16.36 0.57
N LEU A 213 -12.43 -16.38 1.83
CA LEU A 213 -13.52 -15.57 2.36
C LEU A 213 -12.98 -14.24 2.89
N PHE A 214 -13.57 -13.16 2.39
CA PHE A 214 -13.21 -11.80 2.71
C PHE A 214 -14.45 -11.04 3.21
N GLU A 215 -14.48 -10.70 4.49
CA GLU A 215 -15.56 -9.87 5.03
C GLU A 215 -15.21 -8.38 4.91
N ASP A 216 -15.93 -7.65 4.07
CA ASP A 216 -15.68 -6.23 3.82
C ASP A 216 -16.33 -5.33 4.88
N ARG A 217 -16.01 -5.59 6.15
CA ARG A 217 -16.62 -4.93 7.30
C ARG A 217 -16.26 -3.44 7.42
N LYS A 218 -15.15 -3.01 6.82
CA LYS A 218 -14.62 -1.64 6.91
C LYS A 218 -14.54 -1.13 8.36
N PHE A 219 -13.83 -1.86 9.22
CA PHE A 219 -13.67 -1.48 10.62
C PHE A 219 -13.14 -0.04 10.75
N CYS A 220 -13.79 0.78 11.57
CA CYS A 220 -13.49 2.19 11.71
C CYS A 220 -13.82 2.68 13.13
N ASP A 221 -13.26 2.02 14.14
CA ASP A 221 -13.40 2.37 15.55
C ASP A 221 -12.04 2.21 16.27
N ILE A 222 -11.96 2.52 17.56
CA ILE A 222 -10.74 2.35 18.36
C ILE A 222 -10.43 0.86 18.60
N GLY A 223 -9.15 0.55 18.86
CA GLY A 223 -8.63 -0.83 18.88
C GLY A 223 -9.45 -1.83 19.71
N LYS A 224 -9.85 -1.48 20.94
CA LYS A 224 -10.62 -2.41 21.79
C LYS A 224 -12.04 -2.66 21.25
N THR A 225 -12.67 -1.63 20.69
CA THR A 225 -14.00 -1.75 20.09
C THR A 225 -13.95 -2.64 18.84
N ILE A 226 -12.96 -2.42 17.95
CA ILE A 226 -12.74 -3.27 16.78
C ILE A 226 -12.48 -4.72 17.20
N GLU A 227 -11.66 -4.97 18.21
CA GLU A 227 -11.36 -6.32 18.70
C GLU A 227 -12.65 -7.08 19.07
N LEU A 228 -13.60 -6.40 19.73
CA LEU A 228 -14.90 -6.98 20.10
C LEU A 228 -15.83 -7.13 18.89
N GLN A 229 -15.89 -6.14 17.99
CA GLN A 229 -16.68 -6.23 16.75
C GLN A 229 -16.19 -7.37 15.84
N TYR A 230 -14.88 -7.61 15.81
CA TYR A 230 -14.25 -8.65 15.01
C TYR A 230 -14.42 -10.04 15.63
N SER A 231 -14.22 -10.20 16.94
CA SER A 231 -14.16 -11.51 17.60
C SER A 231 -15.45 -11.97 18.28
N LYS A 232 -16.38 -11.06 18.57
CA LYS A 232 -17.62 -11.34 19.31
C LYS A 232 -18.85 -11.06 18.45
N GLY A 233 -19.98 -10.81 19.12
CA GLY A 233 -21.25 -10.51 18.47
C GLY A 233 -21.92 -11.71 17.80
N MET A 234 -22.90 -11.39 16.97
CA MET A 234 -23.67 -12.37 16.21
C MET A 234 -22.79 -13.07 15.16
N TYR A 235 -22.00 -12.28 14.43
CA TYR A 235 -21.24 -12.69 13.25
C TYR A 235 -19.90 -13.37 13.54
N LYS A 236 -19.22 -13.04 14.66
CA LYS A 236 -17.90 -13.58 15.04
C LYS A 236 -16.93 -13.64 13.85
N ILE A 237 -16.75 -12.53 13.14
CA ILE A 237 -16.07 -12.44 11.84
C ILE A 237 -14.70 -13.15 11.85
N SER A 238 -13.94 -12.99 12.94
CA SER A 238 -12.61 -13.59 13.11
C SER A 238 -12.59 -15.12 13.10
N SER A 239 -13.73 -15.80 13.27
CA SER A 239 -13.79 -17.26 13.28
C SER A 239 -13.88 -17.87 11.88
N TRP A 240 -14.10 -17.06 10.85
CA TRP A 240 -14.36 -17.58 9.50
C TRP A 240 -13.78 -16.76 8.35
N ALA A 241 -13.72 -15.44 8.46
CA ALA A 241 -13.14 -14.60 7.42
C ALA A 241 -11.60 -14.66 7.47
N GLN A 242 -10.97 -14.92 6.32
CA GLN A 242 -9.51 -14.90 6.22
C GLN A 242 -8.97 -13.50 5.94
N LEU A 243 -9.79 -12.64 5.35
CA LEU A 243 -9.49 -11.23 5.08
C LEU A 243 -10.60 -10.34 5.64
N VAL A 244 -10.22 -9.13 6.08
CA VAL A 244 -11.14 -8.06 6.47
C VAL A 244 -10.58 -6.70 6.03
N THR A 245 -11.44 -5.70 5.94
CA THR A 245 -11.06 -4.29 5.70
C THR A 245 -11.12 -3.46 6.98
N ALA A 246 -10.18 -2.52 7.10
CA ALA A 246 -10.17 -1.50 8.14
C ALA A 246 -9.73 -0.15 7.54
N HIS A 247 -10.33 0.94 8.02
CA HIS A 247 -9.96 2.29 7.64
C HIS A 247 -8.68 2.73 8.36
N ALA A 248 -7.77 3.38 7.63
CA ALA A 248 -6.51 3.89 8.19
C ALA A 248 -6.65 5.21 8.98
N LEU A 249 -7.84 5.83 8.98
CA LEU A 249 -8.09 7.15 9.58
C LEU A 249 -7.72 7.22 11.07
N LEU A 250 -7.80 6.09 11.78
CA LEU A 250 -7.68 6.03 13.23
C LEU A 250 -6.25 5.76 13.72
N GLY A 251 -5.27 5.70 12.79
CA GLY A 251 -3.88 5.41 13.11
C GLY A 251 -3.59 3.91 13.21
N LYS A 252 -2.39 3.58 13.70
CA LYS A 252 -1.95 2.20 13.95
C LYS A 252 -2.41 1.70 15.31
#